data_AF-A0A1H0BR14-F1
#
_entry.id   AF-A0A1H0BR14-F1
#
_cell.length_a   1.000
_cell.length_b   1.000
_cell.length_c   1.000
_cell.angle_alpha   90.00
_cell.angle_beta   90.00
_cell.angle_gamma   90.00
#
_symmetry.space_group_name_H-M   'P 1'
#
loop_
_entity.id
_entity.type
_entity.pdbx_description
1 polymer ?
#
loop_
_entity_poly.entity_id
_entity_poly.type
_entity_poly.pdbx_seq_one_letter_code
_entity_poly.pdbx_strand_id
1 'polypeptide(L)'
;MRRVLLVLLSGVGLLLVGAGPASAHATLVTSSPSDGARLDTAPAEVTLQFDENVSLGAGYARVLGAGGDRVDTGGAAVTDDILTIPLRGDLPDASYVVTWRVVSADSHPVSGAYAFVVGDGELTPATDVEAGSGVDPVVGALLPVARWLGYAGLALGVGIPVFLALCWPAGWASRRAQRYVVVGLGAVGVGGLLSFLLQGPYAAAVGVAGLVDPQLLGTTLASTYGVTLLVRVGLVAALAALVALRPPRSAPGTPWLVAGGVLGLGLVVSTAATGHPVAGSLPGLAVVVTSVHVAAMTVWLGGLVVLLAVVLRPGTPAGELATALPRYSRLAAGSVAALVVTGVVQSVREVGSPEALVSTTYGWVLVAKLVLVLALLAVAGVSRVWVQQRLGAPRPGRRRVVAHAFSAEQSSAEEVDAAAQRSEAVVSDTAPFRRSVLLEVAVAAVVLALSAVLVGTPPAKAAVAQPVDVTLPLQSATGTDGSVQLSLDPARPGANVLHVYLLDATGQLAQPQSLRVTLTEADQQIGPLDVALQPAGPGHSIGDAAIPTAGTWTVTVSVRLDEFTALTASTTFPVR
;
A
#
# COMPACT_ATOMS: atom_id res chain seq x y z
N MET A 1 12.36 2.32 -31.30
CA MET A 1 11.94 3.06 -30.08
C MET A 1 10.43 3.20 -29.97
N ARG A 2 9.70 3.79 -30.93
CA ARG A 2 8.23 3.92 -30.88
C ARG A 2 7.48 2.59 -30.68
N ARG A 3 7.92 1.51 -31.34
CA ARG A 3 7.37 0.14 -31.18
C ARG A 3 7.61 -0.45 -29.78
N VAL A 4 8.78 -0.23 -29.19
CA VAL A 4 9.12 -0.72 -27.84
C VAL A 4 8.31 0.02 -26.77
N LEU A 5 8.15 1.35 -26.93
CA LEU A 5 7.32 2.17 -26.04
C LEU A 5 5.86 1.73 -26.10
N LEU A 6 5.33 1.46 -27.31
CA LEU A 6 3.97 0.95 -27.49
C LEU A 6 3.81 -0.42 -26.87
N VAL A 7 4.76 -1.34 -27.03
CA VAL A 7 4.71 -2.68 -26.39
C VAL A 7 4.74 -2.58 -24.86
N LEU A 8 5.60 -1.73 -24.29
CA LEU A 8 5.63 -1.51 -22.84
C LEU A 8 4.32 -0.90 -22.30
N LEU A 9 3.79 0.12 -22.98
CA LEU A 9 2.50 0.73 -22.63
C LEU A 9 1.33 -0.25 -22.78
N SER A 10 1.35 -1.07 -23.82
CA SER A 10 0.32 -2.10 -24.08
C SER A 10 0.39 -3.23 -23.05
N GLY A 11 1.59 -3.64 -22.64
CA GLY A 11 1.81 -4.64 -21.60
C GLY A 11 1.34 -4.17 -20.23
N VAL A 12 1.60 -2.91 -19.86
CA VAL A 12 1.06 -2.28 -18.64
C VAL A 12 -0.47 -2.18 -18.73
N GLY A 13 -1.00 -1.75 -19.88
CA GLY A 13 -2.45 -1.69 -20.11
C GLY A 13 -3.14 -3.05 -19.97
N LEU A 14 -2.56 -4.13 -20.50
CA LEU A 14 -3.10 -5.48 -20.36
C LEU A 14 -3.06 -5.99 -18.91
N LEU A 15 -1.98 -5.70 -18.17
CA LEU A 15 -1.85 -6.07 -16.76
C LEU A 15 -2.85 -5.31 -15.87
N LEU A 16 -3.18 -4.06 -16.22
CA LEU A 16 -4.17 -3.25 -15.50
C LEU A 16 -5.62 -3.69 -15.75
N VAL A 17 -5.92 -4.25 -16.93
CA VAL A 17 -7.28 -4.68 -17.30
C VAL A 17 -7.60 -6.09 -16.76
N GLY A 18 -6.59 -6.91 -16.48
CA GLY A 18 -6.77 -8.28 -15.97
C GLY A 18 -6.76 -8.44 -14.45
N ALA A 19 -6.42 -7.40 -13.69
CA ALA A 19 -6.46 -7.43 -12.23
C ALA A 19 -7.89 -7.17 -11.75
N GLY A 20 -8.65 -8.25 -11.48
CA GLY A 20 -9.87 -8.11 -10.68
C GLY A 20 -9.54 -7.51 -9.31
N PRO A 21 -10.48 -6.77 -8.67
CA PRO A 21 -10.25 -6.26 -7.33
C PRO A 21 -10.00 -7.43 -6.38
N ALA A 22 -8.77 -7.57 -5.90
CA ALA A 22 -8.47 -8.46 -4.79
C ALA A 22 -8.88 -7.73 -3.52
N SER A 23 -9.98 -8.17 -2.90
CA SER A 23 -10.50 -7.60 -1.64
C SER A 23 -9.73 -8.20 -0.46
N ALA A 24 -8.80 -7.44 0.10
CA ALA A 24 -8.09 -7.76 1.34
C ALA A 24 -7.83 -6.49 2.16
N HIS A 25 -8.80 -5.58 2.12
CA HIS A 25 -8.93 -4.48 3.08
C HIS A 25 -9.58 -5.02 4.36
N ALA A 26 -9.59 -4.23 5.45
CA ALA A 26 -10.17 -4.57 6.76
C ALA A 26 -11.23 -5.67 6.70
N THR A 27 -10.93 -6.82 7.29
CA THR A 27 -11.83 -7.98 7.30
C THR A 27 -12.61 -8.00 8.59
N LEU A 28 -13.88 -8.43 8.52
CA LEU A 28 -14.67 -8.61 9.72
C LEU A 28 -14.16 -9.87 10.44
N VAL A 29 -13.68 -9.70 11.67
CA VAL A 29 -13.15 -10.77 12.52
C VAL A 29 -14.25 -11.34 13.41
N THR A 30 -15.07 -10.49 14.04
CA THR A 30 -16.22 -11.00 14.81
C THR A 30 -17.41 -10.06 14.73
N SER A 31 -18.59 -10.60 15.01
CA SER A 31 -19.83 -9.83 15.14
C SER A 31 -20.68 -10.35 16.30
N SER A 32 -21.38 -9.44 16.96
CA SER A 32 -22.40 -9.74 17.96
C SER A 32 -23.63 -8.88 17.67
N PRO A 33 -24.79 -9.46 17.32
CA PRO A 33 -25.04 -10.89 17.10
C PRO A 33 -24.22 -11.44 15.93
N SER A 34 -23.93 -12.73 15.90
CA SER A 34 -23.20 -13.32 14.79
C SER A 34 -24.09 -13.55 13.55
N ASP A 35 -23.45 -13.79 12.41
CA ASP A 35 -24.17 -14.11 11.18
C ASP A 35 -24.98 -15.40 11.32
N GLY A 36 -26.25 -15.32 10.96
CA GLY A 36 -27.25 -16.38 11.12
C GLY A 36 -27.75 -16.59 12.56
N ALA A 37 -27.34 -15.78 13.53
CA ALA A 37 -27.76 -15.95 14.93
C ALA A 37 -29.28 -15.79 15.10
N ARG A 38 -29.87 -16.60 15.97
CA ARG A 38 -31.26 -16.45 16.44
C ARG A 38 -31.25 -16.02 17.90
N LEU A 39 -32.00 -14.97 18.20
CA LEU A 39 -32.04 -14.36 19.52
C LEU A 39 -33.44 -14.44 20.13
N ASP A 40 -33.55 -14.72 21.42
CA ASP A 40 -34.85 -14.71 22.10
C ASP A 40 -35.39 -13.29 22.28
N THR A 41 -34.49 -12.33 22.50
CA THR A 41 -34.82 -10.93 22.68
C THR A 41 -33.91 -10.06 21.83
N ALA A 42 -34.46 -8.94 21.36
CA ALA A 42 -33.69 -8.00 20.55
C ALA A 42 -32.52 -7.41 21.37
N PRO A 43 -31.28 -7.41 20.81
CA PRO A 43 -30.14 -6.86 21.51
C PRO A 43 -30.23 -5.34 21.55
N ALA A 44 -29.57 -4.71 22.51
CA ALA A 44 -29.53 -3.25 22.60
C ALA A 44 -28.64 -2.62 21.50
N GLU A 45 -27.67 -3.36 20.98
CA GLU A 45 -26.73 -2.91 19.96
C GLU A 45 -26.20 -4.09 19.14
N VAL A 46 -25.64 -3.76 17.98
CA VAL A 46 -24.82 -4.66 17.17
C VAL A 46 -23.37 -4.19 17.22
N THR A 47 -22.42 -5.10 17.39
CA THR A 47 -20.99 -4.82 17.32
C THR A 47 -20.30 -5.63 16.23
N LEU A 48 -19.34 -5.02 15.55
CA LEU A 48 -18.54 -5.57 14.46
C LEU A 48 -17.06 -5.26 14.76
N GLN A 49 -16.22 -6.27 14.91
CA GLN A 49 -14.78 -6.11 15.14
C GLN A 49 -13.98 -6.45 13.87
N PHE A 50 -13.04 -5.60 13.49
CA PHE A 50 -12.18 -5.74 12.32
C PHE A 50 -10.73 -6.12 12.69
N ASP A 51 -9.96 -6.60 11.72
CA ASP A 51 -8.53 -6.95 11.87
C ASP A 51 -7.57 -5.75 11.84
N GLU A 52 -8.09 -4.57 11.52
CA GLU A 52 -7.40 -3.28 11.58
C GLU A 52 -8.37 -2.17 12.01
N ASN A 53 -7.81 -1.04 12.46
CA ASN A 53 -8.61 0.12 12.79
C ASN A 53 -9.44 0.57 11.58
N VAL A 54 -10.70 0.90 11.84
CA VAL A 54 -11.62 1.43 10.83
C VAL A 54 -12.16 2.79 11.25
N SER A 55 -12.89 3.45 10.36
CA SER A 55 -13.63 4.66 10.66
C SER A 55 -14.91 4.71 9.83
N LEU A 56 -15.99 5.30 10.36
CA LEU A 56 -17.21 5.48 9.58
C LEU A 56 -17.00 6.46 8.42
N GLY A 57 -16.22 7.53 8.63
CA GLY A 57 -15.92 8.51 7.59
C GLY A 57 -17.17 9.01 6.87
N ALA A 58 -17.22 8.82 5.55
CA ALA A 58 -18.38 9.11 4.71
C ALA A 58 -19.27 7.88 4.43
N GLY A 59 -18.95 6.74 5.02
CA GLY A 59 -19.70 5.50 4.91
C GLY A 59 -20.92 5.47 5.84
N TYR A 60 -21.37 4.28 6.18
CA TYR A 60 -22.57 4.07 7.00
C TYR A 60 -22.48 2.76 7.77
N ALA A 61 -23.29 2.65 8.82
CA ALA A 61 -23.58 1.39 9.48
C ALA A 61 -25.03 1.43 9.94
N ARG A 62 -25.80 0.40 9.57
CA ARG A 62 -27.26 0.38 9.72
C ARG A 62 -27.73 -1.03 10.01
N VAL A 63 -28.85 -1.12 10.72
CA VAL A 63 -29.59 -2.37 10.86
C VAL A 63 -30.97 -2.16 10.29
N LEU A 64 -31.36 -3.04 9.37
CA LEU A 64 -32.62 -3.01 8.64
C LEU A 64 -33.50 -4.15 9.15
N GLY A 65 -34.78 -3.88 9.38
CA GLY A 65 -35.78 -4.91 9.64
C GLY A 65 -36.26 -5.57 8.35
N ALA A 66 -37.13 -6.58 8.47
CA ALA A 66 -37.69 -7.32 7.33
C ALA A 66 -38.41 -6.45 6.28
N GLY A 67 -38.93 -5.28 6.68
CA GLY A 67 -39.56 -4.31 5.77
C GLY A 67 -38.57 -3.38 5.03
N GLY A 68 -37.26 -3.51 5.28
CA GLY A 68 -36.22 -2.62 4.77
C GLY A 68 -36.13 -1.28 5.52
N ASP A 69 -36.91 -1.10 6.58
CA ASP A 69 -36.87 0.06 7.45
C ASP A 69 -35.68 -0.02 8.43
N ARG A 70 -35.07 1.13 8.73
CA ARG A 70 -34.00 1.19 9.73
C ARG A 70 -34.56 0.96 11.11
N VAL A 71 -34.00 0.01 11.84
CA VAL A 71 -34.32 -0.30 13.24
C VAL A 71 -33.23 0.15 14.22
N ASP A 72 -32.17 0.74 13.70
CA ASP A 72 -31.11 1.38 14.47
C ASP A 72 -31.45 2.82 14.89
N THR A 73 -30.76 3.33 15.90
CA THR A 73 -30.91 4.69 16.44
C THR A 73 -30.29 5.79 15.56
N GLY A 74 -29.47 5.41 14.58
CA GLY A 74 -28.62 6.33 13.81
C GLY A 74 -27.32 6.72 14.51
N GLY A 75 -27.08 6.25 15.74
CA GLY A 75 -25.91 6.59 16.56
C GLY A 75 -24.71 5.66 16.37
N ALA A 76 -24.50 5.12 15.18
CA ALA A 76 -23.36 4.22 14.95
C ALA A 76 -22.04 4.94 15.19
N ALA A 77 -21.10 4.27 15.86
CA ALA A 77 -19.81 4.84 16.24
C ALA A 77 -18.71 3.79 16.10
N VAL A 78 -17.48 4.27 15.87
CA VAL A 78 -16.29 3.42 15.80
C VAL A 78 -15.30 3.84 16.86
N THR A 79 -14.79 2.86 17.60
CA THR A 79 -13.64 3.00 18.48
C THR A 79 -12.58 2.00 18.03
N ASP A 80 -11.45 2.50 17.54
CA ASP A 80 -10.37 1.68 16.98
C ASP A 80 -10.83 0.72 15.87
N ASP A 81 -10.88 -0.57 16.14
CA ASP A 81 -11.27 -1.66 15.25
C ASP A 81 -12.72 -2.14 15.48
N ILE A 82 -13.47 -1.52 16.40
CA ILE A 82 -14.83 -1.94 16.76
C ILE A 82 -15.86 -0.89 16.30
N LEU A 83 -16.80 -1.33 15.47
CA LEU A 83 -18.00 -0.58 15.07
C LEU A 83 -19.19 -1.02 15.93
N THR A 84 -19.83 -0.08 16.61
CA THR A 84 -21.04 -0.27 17.42
C THR A 84 -22.23 0.42 16.76
N ILE A 85 -23.36 -0.28 16.67
CA ILE A 85 -24.62 0.19 16.07
C ILE A 85 -25.75 0.03 17.10
N PRO A 86 -26.14 1.09 17.81
CA PRO A 86 -27.20 1.00 18.82
C PRO A 86 -28.57 0.82 18.16
N LEU A 87 -29.35 -0.12 18.67
CA LEU A 87 -30.69 -0.46 18.18
C LEU A 87 -31.79 0.30 18.95
N ARG A 88 -32.96 0.46 18.32
CA ARG A 88 -34.14 0.97 19.02
C ARG A 88 -34.67 -0.10 19.97
N GLY A 89 -35.36 0.32 21.03
CA GLY A 89 -36.06 -0.60 21.92
C GLY A 89 -37.27 -1.26 21.25
N ASP A 90 -37.73 -2.37 21.84
CA ASP A 90 -38.96 -3.09 21.48
C ASP A 90 -39.03 -3.53 20.01
N LEU A 91 -37.92 -4.01 19.46
CA LEU A 91 -37.90 -4.56 18.11
C LEU A 91 -38.74 -5.85 18.04
N PRO A 92 -39.60 -6.02 17.01
CA PRO A 92 -40.45 -7.20 16.89
C PRO A 92 -39.65 -8.46 16.56
N ASP A 93 -40.29 -9.61 16.70
CA ASP A 93 -39.74 -10.88 16.24
C ASP A 93 -39.69 -10.86 14.70
N ALA A 94 -38.48 -10.80 14.16
CA ALA A 94 -38.23 -10.62 12.72
C ALA A 94 -36.77 -10.96 12.37
N SER A 95 -36.48 -11.00 11.06
CA SER A 95 -35.10 -10.98 10.56
C SER A 95 -34.59 -9.55 10.44
N TYR A 96 -33.31 -9.40 10.73
CA TYR A 96 -32.57 -8.15 10.72
C TYR A 96 -31.32 -8.29 9.86
N VAL A 97 -31.10 -7.33 8.98
CA VAL A 97 -29.90 -7.26 8.15
C VAL A 97 -29.00 -6.14 8.66
N VAL A 98 -27.79 -6.50 9.04
CA VAL A 98 -26.73 -5.57 9.39
C VAL A 98 -25.97 -5.25 8.10
N THR A 99 -25.84 -3.97 7.78
CA THR A 99 -25.05 -3.51 6.62
C THR A 99 -24.12 -2.38 7.03
N TRP A 100 -22.90 -2.44 6.54
CA TRP A 100 -21.90 -1.43 6.82
C TRP A 100 -21.09 -1.07 5.58
N ARG A 101 -20.55 0.14 5.63
CA ARG A 101 -19.50 0.67 4.79
C ARG A 101 -18.60 1.53 5.66
N VAL A 102 -17.38 1.08 5.89
CA VAL A 102 -16.36 1.73 6.72
C VAL A 102 -15.11 2.01 5.89
N VAL A 103 -14.20 2.82 6.41
CA VAL A 103 -12.89 3.10 5.80
C VAL A 103 -11.79 2.53 6.69
N SER A 104 -10.99 1.62 6.15
CA SER A 104 -9.82 1.02 6.81
C SER A 104 -8.70 2.05 7.07
N ALA A 105 -7.77 1.71 7.95
CA ALA A 105 -6.61 2.56 8.28
C ALA A 105 -5.76 2.90 7.03
N ASP A 106 -5.77 2.04 6.02
CA ASP A 106 -5.09 2.26 4.74
C ASP A 106 -5.84 3.19 3.76
N SER A 107 -6.96 3.80 4.16
CA SER A 107 -7.85 4.71 3.42
C SER A 107 -8.78 4.10 2.36
N HIS A 108 -8.97 2.78 2.35
CA HIS A 108 -9.89 2.11 1.42
C HIS A 108 -11.26 1.82 2.05
N PRO A 109 -12.36 1.93 1.29
CA PRO A 109 -13.66 1.54 1.78
C PRO A 109 -13.81 0.03 1.81
N VAL A 110 -14.41 -0.47 2.89
CA VAL A 110 -14.84 -1.85 3.07
C VAL A 110 -16.33 -1.84 3.34
N SER A 111 -17.05 -2.76 2.72
CA SER A 111 -18.48 -2.94 2.96
C SER A 111 -18.82 -4.41 3.13
N GLY A 112 -19.87 -4.68 3.89
CA GLY A 112 -20.44 -6.00 3.99
C GLY A 112 -21.87 -5.95 4.48
N ALA A 113 -22.49 -7.13 4.50
CA ALA A 113 -23.77 -7.35 5.13
C ALA A 113 -23.85 -8.77 5.69
N TYR A 114 -24.59 -8.93 6.78
CA TYR A 114 -24.93 -10.21 7.36
C TYR A 114 -26.32 -10.13 8.00
N ALA A 115 -26.95 -11.26 8.32
CA ALA A 115 -28.30 -11.27 8.89
C ALA A 115 -28.37 -12.01 10.24
N PHE A 116 -29.27 -11.58 11.12
CA PHE A 116 -29.66 -12.30 12.33
C PHE A 116 -31.18 -12.29 12.49
N VAL A 117 -31.71 -13.03 13.46
CA VAL A 117 -33.15 -13.15 13.73
C VAL A 117 -33.43 -12.91 15.21
N VAL A 118 -34.57 -12.30 15.52
CA VAL A 118 -35.16 -12.25 16.86
C VAL A 118 -36.48 -13.03 16.88
N GLY A 119 -36.70 -13.81 17.93
CA GLY A 119 -37.89 -14.61 18.17
C GLY A 119 -38.18 -15.60 17.05
N ASP A 120 -39.44 -15.65 16.59
CA ASP A 120 -39.93 -16.60 15.59
C ASP A 120 -39.74 -16.15 14.13
N GLY A 121 -38.91 -15.13 13.88
CA GLY A 121 -38.64 -14.64 12.52
C GLY A 121 -38.02 -15.69 11.58
N GLU A 122 -38.22 -15.54 10.28
CA GLU A 122 -37.57 -16.35 9.24
C GLU A 122 -36.23 -15.73 8.85
N LEU A 123 -35.12 -16.48 8.97
CA LEU A 123 -33.79 -15.99 8.60
C LEU A 123 -33.73 -15.76 7.08
N THR A 124 -33.67 -14.49 6.69
CA THR A 124 -33.47 -14.10 5.29
C THR A 124 -31.98 -13.83 5.07
N PRO A 125 -31.30 -14.54 4.14
CA PRO A 125 -29.89 -14.33 3.87
C PRO A 125 -29.60 -12.88 3.44
N ALA A 126 -28.51 -12.30 3.96
CA ALA A 126 -28.09 -10.94 3.58
C ALA A 126 -27.65 -10.82 2.11
N THR A 127 -27.54 -11.93 1.37
CA THR A 127 -27.21 -11.95 -0.07
C THR A 127 -28.25 -11.27 -0.94
N ASP A 128 -29.50 -11.13 -0.46
CA ASP A 128 -30.58 -10.45 -1.17
C ASP A 128 -30.55 -8.93 -1.00
N VAL A 129 -29.71 -8.43 -0.09
CA VAL A 129 -29.44 -6.99 0.09
C VAL A 129 -28.16 -6.67 -0.67
N GLU A 130 -28.23 -5.87 -1.73
CA GLU A 130 -27.05 -5.32 -2.40
C GLU A 130 -26.24 -4.48 -1.39
N ALA A 131 -25.32 -5.12 -0.67
CA ALA A 131 -24.26 -4.41 0.02
C ALA A 131 -23.43 -3.76 -1.09
N GLY A 132 -23.57 -2.44 -1.25
CA GLY A 132 -22.88 -1.65 -2.28
C GLY A 132 -21.36 -1.72 -2.13
N SER A 133 -20.79 -2.81 -2.65
CA SER A 133 -19.36 -3.15 -2.60
C SER A 133 -18.56 -2.49 -3.69
N GLY A 134 -19.24 -1.99 -4.72
CA GLY A 134 -18.62 -1.23 -5.80
C GLY A 134 -18.19 0.17 -5.35
N VAL A 135 -17.00 0.57 -5.78
CA VAL A 135 -16.63 1.99 -5.88
C VAL A 135 -17.13 2.49 -7.24
N ASP A 136 -17.55 3.75 -7.32
CA ASP A 136 -17.82 4.39 -8.62
C ASP A 136 -16.59 4.24 -9.55
N PRO A 137 -16.75 3.71 -10.78
CA PRO A 137 -15.62 3.35 -11.63
C PRO A 137 -14.79 4.57 -12.05
N VAL A 138 -15.40 5.75 -12.15
CA VAL A 138 -14.69 6.98 -12.52
C VAL A 138 -13.85 7.46 -11.33
N VAL A 139 -14.43 7.50 -10.13
CA VAL A 139 -13.71 7.87 -8.90
C VAL A 139 -12.57 6.88 -8.63
N GLY A 140 -12.84 5.57 -8.75
CA GLY A 140 -11.86 4.49 -8.59
C GLY A 140 -10.70 4.58 -9.58
N ALA A 141 -10.93 5.07 -10.80
CA ALA A 141 -9.88 5.31 -11.78
C ALA A 141 -9.10 6.63 -11.54
N LEU A 142 -9.79 7.70 -11.11
CA LEU A 142 -9.18 9.01 -10.92
C LEU A 142 -8.23 9.07 -9.71
N LEU A 143 -8.51 8.31 -8.65
CA LEU A 143 -7.70 8.36 -7.42
C LEU A 143 -6.25 7.85 -7.64
N PRO A 144 -6.01 6.68 -8.29
CA PRO A 144 -4.66 6.27 -8.68
C PRO A 144 -3.97 7.26 -9.62
N VAL A 145 -4.71 7.89 -10.54
CA VAL A 145 -4.16 8.92 -11.46
C VAL A 145 -3.70 10.15 -10.68
N ALA A 146 -4.49 10.62 -9.71
CA ALA A 146 -4.12 11.74 -8.84
C ALA A 146 -2.86 11.42 -8.00
N ARG A 147 -2.76 10.20 -7.47
CA ARG A 147 -1.58 9.71 -6.75
C ARG A 147 -0.34 9.66 -7.67
N TRP A 148 -0.49 9.11 -8.89
CA TRP A 148 0.59 9.05 -9.88
C TRP A 148 1.09 10.45 -10.27
N LEU A 149 0.16 11.39 -10.50
CA LEU A 149 0.47 12.79 -10.75
C LEU A 149 1.29 13.40 -9.60
N GLY A 150 0.94 13.08 -8.36
CA GLY A 150 1.70 13.46 -7.17
C GLY A 150 3.15 12.94 -7.17
N TYR A 151 3.35 11.65 -7.43
CA TYR A 151 4.70 11.06 -7.50
C TYR A 151 5.54 11.62 -8.65
N ALA A 152 4.94 11.78 -9.84
CA ALA A 152 5.60 12.41 -10.98
C ALA A 152 5.96 13.88 -10.67
N GLY A 153 5.04 14.59 -10.04
CA GLY A 153 5.24 15.96 -9.57
C GLY A 153 6.41 16.06 -8.59
N LEU A 154 6.54 15.11 -7.65
CA LEU A 154 7.60 15.09 -6.64
C LEU A 154 8.98 14.93 -7.28
N ALA A 155 9.11 13.99 -8.23
CA ALA A 155 10.34 13.80 -9.01
C ALA A 155 10.79 15.10 -9.69
N LEU A 156 9.86 15.89 -10.24
CA LEU A 156 10.18 17.16 -10.89
C LEU A 156 10.40 18.30 -9.89
N GLY A 157 9.47 18.50 -8.97
CA GLY A 157 9.40 19.64 -8.05
C GLY A 157 10.43 19.59 -6.93
N VAL A 158 10.90 18.41 -6.53
CA VAL A 158 11.93 18.21 -5.49
C VAL A 158 13.19 17.57 -6.06
N GLY A 159 13.07 16.59 -6.96
CA GLY A 159 14.23 15.90 -7.52
C GLY A 159 15.12 16.80 -8.40
N ILE A 160 14.53 17.69 -9.22
CA ILE A 160 15.30 18.62 -10.05
C ILE A 160 16.08 19.62 -9.19
N PRO A 161 15.49 20.31 -8.18
CA PRO A 161 16.25 21.15 -7.26
C PRO A 161 17.43 20.46 -6.58
N VAL A 162 17.25 19.20 -6.15
CA VAL A 162 18.35 18.40 -5.57
C VAL A 162 19.47 18.17 -6.60
N PHE A 163 19.11 17.81 -7.83
CA PHE A 163 20.09 17.68 -8.91
C PHE A 163 20.84 19.00 -9.16
N LEU A 164 20.13 20.12 -9.24
CA LEU A 164 20.75 21.43 -9.48
C LEU A 164 21.67 21.84 -8.32
N ALA A 165 21.28 21.59 -7.08
CA ALA A 165 22.09 21.90 -5.91
C ALA A 165 23.38 21.05 -5.84
N LEU A 166 23.28 19.75 -6.10
CA LEU A 166 24.39 18.80 -5.85
C LEU A 166 25.24 18.52 -7.09
N CYS A 167 24.63 18.51 -8.27
CA CYS A 167 25.27 18.06 -9.51
C CYS A 167 25.57 19.21 -10.46
N TRP A 168 24.66 20.18 -10.60
CA TRP A 168 24.78 21.24 -11.61
C TRP A 168 24.29 22.63 -11.14
N PRO A 169 25.06 23.36 -10.30
CA PRO A 169 24.65 24.66 -9.76
C PRO A 169 24.41 25.74 -10.81
N ALA A 170 25.16 25.74 -11.92
CA ALA A 170 24.94 26.66 -13.03
C ALA A 170 23.53 26.48 -13.66
N GLY A 171 22.98 25.27 -13.57
CA GLY A 171 21.64 24.94 -14.06
C GLY A 171 20.50 25.70 -13.35
N TRP A 172 20.74 26.32 -12.19
CA TRP A 172 19.77 27.21 -11.55
C TRP A 172 19.39 28.43 -12.41
N ALA A 173 20.23 28.82 -13.37
CA ALA A 173 19.93 29.85 -14.36
C ALA A 173 19.05 29.36 -15.53
N SER A 174 18.88 28.04 -15.69
CA SER A 174 18.10 27.46 -16.78
C SER A 174 16.61 27.65 -16.60
N ARG A 175 16.00 28.50 -17.44
CA ARG A 175 14.53 28.71 -17.45
C ARG A 175 13.75 27.42 -17.68
N ARG A 176 14.30 26.49 -18.47
CA ARG A 176 13.66 25.18 -18.72
C ARG A 176 13.63 24.33 -17.46
N ALA A 177 14.73 24.27 -16.72
CA ALA A 177 14.78 23.55 -15.45
C ALA A 177 13.77 24.14 -14.47
N GLN A 178 13.75 25.46 -14.29
CA GLN A 178 12.80 26.13 -13.40
C GLN A 178 11.34 25.90 -13.81
N ARG A 179 11.03 25.88 -15.12
CA ARG A 179 9.69 25.53 -15.61
C ARG A 179 9.28 24.12 -15.17
N TYR A 180 10.16 23.13 -15.28
CA TYR A 180 9.85 21.78 -14.82
C TYR A 180 9.68 21.70 -13.30
N VAL A 181 10.45 22.47 -12.53
CA VAL A 181 10.24 22.57 -11.06
C VAL A 181 8.83 23.09 -10.76
N VAL A 182 8.42 24.19 -11.38
CA VAL A 182 7.09 24.79 -11.16
C VAL A 182 5.97 23.85 -11.62
N VAL A 183 6.11 23.21 -12.79
CA VAL A 183 5.15 22.20 -13.26
C VAL A 183 5.10 21.02 -12.29
N GLY A 184 6.24 20.59 -11.77
CA GLY A 184 6.34 19.52 -10.76
C GLY A 184 5.59 19.86 -9.48
N LEU A 185 5.88 21.02 -8.89
CA LEU A 185 5.19 21.50 -7.70
C LEU A 185 3.67 21.63 -7.94
N GLY A 186 3.27 22.18 -9.09
CA GLY A 186 1.87 22.23 -9.50
C GLY A 186 1.22 20.84 -9.57
N ALA A 187 1.90 19.85 -10.14
CA ALA A 187 1.42 18.47 -10.20
C ALA A 187 1.29 17.83 -8.81
N VAL A 188 2.22 18.07 -7.87
CA VAL A 188 2.07 17.60 -6.48
C VAL A 188 0.86 18.24 -5.82
N GLY A 189 0.69 19.56 -5.96
CA GLY A 189 -0.44 20.29 -5.38
C GLY A 189 -1.79 19.84 -5.95
N VAL A 190 -1.90 19.73 -7.27
CA VAL A 190 -3.10 19.26 -7.96
C VAL A 190 -3.40 17.81 -7.61
N GLY A 191 -2.40 16.91 -7.62
CA GLY A 191 -2.58 15.51 -7.24
C GLY A 191 -3.04 15.36 -5.78
N GLY A 192 -2.46 16.15 -4.87
CA GLY A 192 -2.87 16.20 -3.46
C GLY A 192 -4.30 16.70 -3.27
N LEU A 193 -4.67 17.80 -3.94
CA LEU A 193 -6.02 18.35 -3.88
C LEU A 193 -7.06 17.41 -4.52
N LEU A 194 -6.76 16.81 -5.67
CA LEU A 194 -7.65 15.83 -6.30
C LEU A 194 -7.83 14.61 -5.40
N SER A 195 -6.76 14.11 -4.76
CA SER A 195 -6.86 12.99 -3.83
C SER A 195 -7.75 13.33 -2.62
N PHE A 196 -7.65 14.56 -2.11
CA PHE A 196 -8.51 15.06 -1.03
C PHE A 196 -9.99 15.12 -1.48
N LEU A 197 -10.27 15.73 -2.63
CA LEU A 197 -11.64 15.86 -3.13
C LEU A 197 -12.27 14.50 -3.46
N LEU A 198 -11.49 13.56 -4.00
CA LEU A 198 -11.97 12.23 -4.39
C LEU A 198 -12.20 11.29 -3.19
N GLN A 199 -11.57 11.53 -2.03
CA GLN A 199 -11.62 10.60 -0.90
C GLN A 199 -13.04 10.41 -0.34
N GLY A 200 -13.81 11.49 -0.18
CA GLY A 200 -15.18 11.41 0.32
C GLY A 200 -16.10 10.59 -0.61
N PRO A 201 -16.18 10.93 -1.91
CA PRO A 201 -16.93 10.14 -2.89
C PRO A 201 -16.48 8.68 -2.98
N TYR A 202 -15.16 8.44 -2.90
CA TYR A 202 -14.57 7.11 -2.89
C TYR A 202 -15.05 6.30 -1.66
N ALA A 203 -14.98 6.91 -0.47
CA ALA A 203 -15.44 6.31 0.77
C ALA A 203 -16.96 6.07 0.78
N ALA A 204 -17.76 6.93 0.16
CA ALA A 204 -19.22 6.82 0.13
C ALA A 204 -19.79 6.01 -1.06
N ALA A 205 -18.94 5.53 -1.97
CA ALA A 205 -19.36 4.91 -3.25
C ALA A 205 -20.28 5.81 -4.11
N VAL A 206 -20.07 7.12 -4.05
CA VAL A 206 -20.78 8.06 -4.92
C VAL A 206 -19.88 8.57 -6.04
N GLY A 207 -20.48 8.94 -7.16
CA GLY A 207 -19.75 9.46 -8.31
C GLY A 207 -19.17 10.85 -8.10
N VAL A 208 -18.57 11.40 -9.16
CA VAL A 208 -17.88 12.71 -9.16
C VAL A 208 -18.78 13.90 -8.78
N ALA A 209 -20.11 13.74 -8.77
CA ALA A 209 -21.03 14.76 -8.26
C ALA A 209 -20.80 15.05 -6.76
N GLY A 210 -20.32 14.06 -5.99
CA GLY A 210 -20.02 14.21 -4.57
C GLY A 210 -18.75 15.01 -4.26
N LEU A 211 -17.94 15.40 -5.26
CA LEU A 211 -16.67 16.12 -5.06
C LEU A 211 -16.83 17.46 -4.34
N VAL A 212 -18.02 18.06 -4.42
CA VAL A 212 -18.35 19.37 -3.83
C VAL A 212 -19.37 19.27 -2.70
N ASP A 213 -19.68 18.06 -2.25
CA ASP A 213 -20.59 17.85 -1.12
C ASP A 213 -19.91 18.32 0.19
N PRO A 214 -20.46 19.33 0.89
CA PRO A 214 -19.87 19.86 2.11
C PRO A 214 -19.71 18.81 3.22
N GLN A 215 -20.60 17.82 3.29
CA GLN A 215 -20.51 16.74 4.28
C GLN A 215 -19.36 15.80 3.95
N LEU A 216 -19.20 15.38 2.69
CA LEU A 216 -18.08 14.53 2.26
C LEU A 216 -16.72 15.21 2.37
N LEU A 217 -16.68 16.52 2.13
CA LEU A 217 -15.48 17.33 2.36
C LEU A 217 -15.17 17.46 3.85
N GLY A 218 -16.20 17.67 4.68
CA GLY A 218 -16.09 17.72 6.14
C GLY A 218 -15.55 16.41 6.74
N THR A 219 -16.08 15.26 6.30
CA THR A 219 -15.61 13.95 6.77
C THR A 219 -14.17 13.68 6.34
N THR A 220 -13.80 14.05 5.11
CA THR A 220 -12.40 13.94 4.65
C THR A 220 -11.49 14.84 5.48
N LEU A 221 -11.88 16.09 5.73
CA LEU A 221 -11.10 17.04 6.54
C LEU A 221 -10.89 16.57 7.98
N ALA A 222 -11.89 15.90 8.58
CA ALA A 222 -11.78 15.34 9.92
C ALA A 222 -10.86 14.12 10.01
N SER A 223 -10.52 13.50 8.87
CA SER A 223 -9.64 12.33 8.82
C SER A 223 -8.16 12.71 8.83
N THR A 224 -7.32 11.88 9.46
CA THR A 224 -5.85 11.99 9.40
C THR A 224 -5.34 12.00 7.95
N TYR A 225 -5.97 11.22 7.06
CA TYR A 225 -5.65 11.19 5.64
C TYR A 225 -5.86 12.55 4.97
N GLY A 226 -7.03 13.16 5.15
CA GLY A 226 -7.36 14.46 4.58
C GLY A 226 -6.48 15.59 5.13
N VAL A 227 -6.24 15.62 6.45
CA VAL A 227 -5.29 16.58 7.06
C VAL A 227 -3.89 16.43 6.47
N THR A 228 -3.40 15.20 6.30
CA THR A 228 -2.08 14.93 5.70
C THR A 228 -1.97 15.47 4.26
N LEU A 229 -3.03 15.33 3.46
CA LEU A 229 -3.09 15.89 2.11
C LEU A 229 -3.09 17.42 2.11
N LEU A 230 -3.80 18.06 3.04
CA LEU A 230 -3.82 19.52 3.15
C LEU A 230 -2.47 20.07 3.62
N VAL A 231 -1.81 19.39 4.56
CA VAL A 231 -0.41 19.70 4.93
C VAL A 231 0.50 19.60 3.70
N ARG A 232 0.35 18.56 2.88
CA ARG A 232 1.10 18.41 1.63
C ARG A 232 0.85 19.59 0.67
N VAL A 233 -0.41 20.01 0.49
CA VAL A 233 -0.75 21.18 -0.35
C VAL A 233 -0.14 22.47 0.22
N GLY A 234 -0.17 22.66 1.55
CA GLY A 234 0.49 23.78 2.23
C GLY A 234 2.01 23.80 2.04
N LEU A 235 2.67 22.63 2.13
CA LEU A 235 4.09 22.48 1.86
C LEU A 235 4.44 22.80 0.40
N VAL A 236 3.60 22.39 -0.55
CA VAL A 236 3.74 22.78 -1.97
C VAL A 236 3.64 24.28 -2.14
N ALA A 237 2.66 24.94 -1.50
CA ALA A 237 2.50 26.38 -1.56
C ALA A 237 3.71 27.12 -0.98
N ALA A 238 4.25 26.65 0.16
CA ALA A 238 5.46 27.19 0.76
C ALA A 238 6.69 27.03 -0.16
N LEU A 239 6.87 25.87 -0.80
CA LEU A 239 7.92 25.64 -1.78
C LEU A 239 7.75 26.51 -3.03
N ALA A 240 6.53 26.66 -3.53
CA ALA A 240 6.23 27.51 -4.68
C ALA A 240 6.54 28.99 -4.38
N ALA A 241 6.18 29.47 -3.18
CA ALA A 241 6.56 30.80 -2.70
C ALA A 241 8.09 30.95 -2.60
N LEU A 242 8.79 29.94 -2.05
CA LEU A 242 10.25 29.92 -2.00
C LEU A 242 10.88 29.97 -3.41
N VAL A 243 10.32 29.28 -4.39
CA VAL A 243 10.80 29.35 -5.78
C VAL A 243 10.52 30.73 -6.40
N ALA A 244 9.36 31.33 -6.13
CA ALA A 244 8.94 32.61 -6.70
C ALA A 244 9.68 33.82 -6.13
N LEU A 245 9.98 33.81 -4.82
CA LEU A 245 10.66 34.90 -4.11
C LEU A 245 12.18 34.91 -4.32
N ARG A 246 12.72 33.85 -4.93
CA ARG A 246 14.16 33.70 -5.17
C ARG A 246 14.66 34.66 -6.25
N PRO A 247 15.83 35.29 -6.08
CA PRO A 247 16.44 36.10 -7.12
C PRO A 247 16.62 35.29 -8.43
N PRO A 248 16.13 35.78 -9.57
CA PRO A 248 16.25 35.06 -10.83
C PRO A 248 17.71 34.95 -11.27
N ARG A 249 18.06 33.83 -11.91
CA ARG A 249 19.35 33.56 -12.58
C ARG A 249 20.60 33.36 -11.70
N SER A 250 20.55 33.57 -10.40
CA SER A 250 21.67 33.24 -9.49
C SER A 250 21.53 31.83 -8.91
N ALA A 251 22.58 31.23 -8.35
CA ALA A 251 22.42 30.03 -7.51
C ALA A 251 21.80 30.42 -6.14
N PRO A 252 20.95 29.59 -5.52
CA PRO A 252 20.41 29.89 -4.21
C PRO A 252 21.51 29.84 -3.15
N GLY A 253 21.48 30.78 -2.20
CA GLY A 253 22.34 30.71 -1.03
C GLY A 253 21.94 29.57 -0.09
N THR A 254 22.83 29.22 0.83
CA THR A 254 22.62 28.17 1.84
C THR A 254 21.27 28.23 2.56
N PRO A 255 20.76 29.38 3.08
CA PRO A 255 19.47 29.39 3.78
C PRO A 255 18.29 29.00 2.88
N TRP A 256 18.31 29.35 1.60
CA TRP A 256 17.29 28.95 0.63
C TRP A 256 17.34 27.45 0.34
N LEU A 257 18.55 26.89 0.22
CA LEU A 257 18.74 25.45 0.04
C LEU A 257 18.28 24.65 1.26
N VAL A 258 18.57 25.13 2.47
CA VAL A 258 18.11 24.50 3.72
C VAL A 258 16.59 24.57 3.82
N ALA A 259 15.97 25.74 3.63
CA ALA A 259 14.52 25.88 3.66
C ALA A 259 13.84 24.99 2.61
N GLY A 260 14.35 24.99 1.37
CA GLY A 260 13.84 24.12 0.31
C GLY A 260 14.03 22.63 0.61
N GLY A 261 15.16 22.25 1.22
CA GLY A 261 15.44 20.89 1.65
C GLY A 261 14.49 20.40 2.75
N VAL A 262 14.22 21.24 3.76
CA VAL A 262 13.29 20.92 4.85
C VAL A 262 11.86 20.76 4.31
N LEU A 263 11.39 21.70 3.48
CA LEU A 263 10.05 21.60 2.88
C LEU A 263 9.94 20.40 1.92
N GLY A 264 10.99 20.14 1.13
CA GLY A 264 11.06 18.98 0.23
C GLY A 264 11.04 17.65 1.00
N LEU A 265 11.75 17.56 2.12
CA LEU A 265 11.67 16.41 3.03
C LEU A 265 10.27 16.27 3.62
N GLY A 266 9.64 17.37 4.04
CA GLY A 266 8.24 17.39 4.48
C GLY A 266 7.29 16.82 3.42
N LEU A 267 7.46 17.17 2.14
CA LEU A 267 6.67 16.60 1.06
C LEU A 267 6.87 15.09 0.92
N VAL A 268 8.12 14.62 0.98
CA VAL A 268 8.44 13.19 0.94
C VAL A 268 7.77 12.45 2.11
N VAL A 269 7.93 12.95 3.33
CA VAL A 269 7.36 12.34 4.54
C VAL A 269 5.83 12.35 4.48
N SER A 270 5.21 13.47 4.10
CA SER A 270 3.75 13.54 3.93
C SER A 270 3.22 12.57 2.88
N THR A 271 4.05 12.18 1.89
CA THR A 271 3.72 11.18 0.87
C THR A 271 3.81 9.76 1.42
N ALA A 272 4.78 9.51 2.30
CA ALA A 272 4.98 8.23 2.98
C ALA A 272 4.00 8.00 4.14
N ALA A 273 3.45 9.06 4.73
CA ALA A 273 2.54 9.03 5.87
C ALA A 273 1.06 8.79 5.47
N THR A 274 0.82 8.12 4.34
CA THR A 274 -0.53 7.76 3.86
C THR A 274 -0.52 6.36 3.25
N GLY A 275 -1.62 5.62 3.36
CA GLY A 275 -1.76 4.24 2.83
C GLY A 275 -1.19 3.16 3.77
N HIS A 276 -0.87 1.98 3.25
CA HIS A 276 -0.40 0.82 4.04
C HIS A 276 0.79 1.06 4.99
N PRO A 277 1.75 1.99 4.73
CA PRO A 277 2.83 2.25 5.70
C PRO A 277 2.34 2.74 7.06
N VAL A 278 1.16 3.37 7.14
CA VAL A 278 0.60 3.80 8.44
C VAL A 278 -0.27 2.74 9.10
N ALA A 279 -0.50 1.60 8.43
CA ALA A 279 -1.25 0.47 8.96
C ALA A 279 -0.32 -0.60 9.57
N GLY A 280 -0.82 -1.33 10.57
CA GLY A 280 -0.14 -2.45 11.24
C GLY A 280 0.75 -2.09 12.43
N SER A 281 1.53 -3.07 12.91
CA SER A 281 2.18 -3.04 14.24
C SER A 281 3.41 -2.14 14.40
N LEU A 282 4.06 -1.73 13.30
CA LEU A 282 5.27 -0.89 13.32
C LEU A 282 5.17 0.28 12.32
N PRO A 283 4.19 1.19 12.49
CA PRO A 283 3.91 2.24 11.50
C PRO A 283 5.06 3.24 11.37
N GLY A 284 5.75 3.56 12.47
CA GLY A 284 6.89 4.49 12.46
C GLY A 284 8.04 4.01 11.57
N LEU A 285 8.43 2.74 11.69
CA LEU A 285 9.49 2.15 10.85
C LEU A 285 9.08 2.13 9.38
N ALA A 286 7.83 1.78 9.09
CA ALA A 286 7.29 1.72 7.74
C ALA A 286 7.27 3.08 7.05
N VAL A 287 6.86 4.14 7.77
CA VAL A 287 6.91 5.53 7.27
C VAL A 287 8.34 5.96 6.99
N VAL A 288 9.31 5.62 7.85
CA VAL A 288 10.73 5.95 7.61
C VAL A 288 11.27 5.24 6.38
N VAL A 289 11.06 3.92 6.27
CA VAL A 289 11.51 3.12 5.11
C VAL A 289 10.88 3.64 3.82
N THR A 290 9.58 3.93 3.84
CA THR A 290 8.85 4.48 2.69
C THR A 290 9.34 5.88 2.33
N SER A 291 9.64 6.73 3.33
CA SER A 291 10.21 8.07 3.11
C SER A 291 11.56 7.99 2.41
N VAL A 292 12.44 7.08 2.84
CA VAL A 292 13.74 6.85 2.18
C VAL A 292 13.53 6.32 0.75
N HIS A 293 12.57 5.41 0.54
CA HIS A 293 12.23 4.89 -0.78
C HIS A 293 11.75 6.00 -1.73
N VAL A 294 10.80 6.83 -1.28
CA VAL A 294 10.23 7.95 -2.05
C VAL A 294 11.28 9.04 -2.30
N ALA A 295 12.13 9.37 -1.32
CA ALA A 295 13.25 10.30 -1.51
C ALA A 295 14.21 9.80 -2.59
N ALA A 296 14.63 8.54 -2.50
CA ALA A 296 15.53 7.94 -3.46
C ALA A 296 14.94 7.92 -4.88
N MET A 297 13.66 7.56 -5.01
CA MET A 297 12.91 7.65 -6.28
C MET A 297 12.89 9.08 -6.82
N THR A 298 12.57 10.05 -5.97
CA THR A 298 12.48 11.47 -6.32
C THR A 298 13.79 12.01 -6.87
N VAL A 299 14.90 11.76 -6.16
CA VAL A 299 16.24 12.21 -6.55
C VAL A 299 16.70 11.53 -7.84
N TRP A 300 16.51 10.22 -7.93
CA TRP A 300 16.91 9.46 -9.11
C TRP A 300 16.13 9.90 -10.36
N LEU A 301 14.79 9.89 -10.31
CA LEU A 301 13.97 10.21 -11.49
C LEU A 301 14.03 11.68 -11.89
N GLY A 302 14.02 12.60 -10.91
CA GLY A 302 14.18 14.03 -11.19
C GLY A 302 15.47 14.33 -11.93
N GLY A 303 16.56 13.66 -11.53
CA GLY A 303 17.85 13.76 -12.22
C GLY A 303 17.84 13.21 -13.65
N LEU A 304 17.19 12.05 -13.89
CA LEU A 304 17.07 11.51 -15.25
C LEU A 304 16.28 12.45 -16.17
N VAL A 305 15.19 13.02 -15.66
CA VAL A 305 14.35 13.94 -16.43
C VAL A 305 15.12 15.23 -16.76
N VAL A 306 15.79 15.86 -15.79
CA VAL A 306 16.54 17.10 -16.08
C VAL A 306 17.75 16.83 -16.96
N LEU A 307 18.40 15.66 -16.84
CA LEU A 307 19.44 15.25 -17.77
C LEU A 307 18.90 15.19 -19.19
N LEU A 308 17.82 14.43 -19.42
CA LEU A 308 17.24 14.24 -20.74
C LEU A 308 16.64 15.52 -21.34
N ALA A 309 15.94 16.29 -20.51
CA ALA A 309 15.12 17.42 -20.95
C ALA A 309 15.89 18.75 -20.98
N VAL A 310 17.03 18.86 -20.29
CA VAL A 310 17.78 20.11 -20.15
C VAL A 310 19.27 19.92 -20.44
N VAL A 311 19.96 19.05 -19.70
CA VAL A 311 21.44 18.95 -19.72
C VAL A 311 21.97 18.37 -21.03
N LEU A 312 21.33 17.31 -21.54
CA LEU A 312 21.75 16.60 -22.76
C LEU A 312 21.19 17.22 -24.04
N ARG A 313 20.75 18.48 -23.98
CA ARG A 313 20.33 19.21 -25.16
C ARG A 313 21.54 19.87 -25.83
N PRO A 314 21.52 20.05 -27.16
CA PRO A 314 22.53 20.83 -27.85
C PRO A 314 22.64 22.24 -27.23
N GLY A 315 23.86 22.66 -26.89
CA GLY A 315 24.17 23.98 -26.34
C GLY A 315 24.62 24.03 -24.87
N THR A 316 24.65 22.91 -24.15
CA THR A 316 25.30 22.84 -22.83
C THR A 316 26.82 22.69 -22.99
N PRO A 317 27.66 23.53 -22.36
CA PRO A 317 29.12 23.44 -22.49
C PRO A 317 29.66 22.08 -22.01
N ALA A 318 30.68 21.57 -22.70
CA ALA A 318 31.28 20.27 -22.38
C ALA A 318 31.85 20.20 -20.94
N GLY A 319 32.42 21.31 -20.44
CA GLY A 319 32.91 21.39 -19.06
C GLY A 319 31.81 21.25 -18.00
N GLU A 320 30.60 21.74 -18.28
CA GLU A 320 29.45 21.55 -17.40
C GLU A 320 28.96 20.10 -17.40
N LEU A 321 28.95 19.46 -18.57
CA LEU A 321 28.64 18.03 -18.72
C LEU A 321 29.63 17.15 -17.95
N ALA A 322 30.93 17.42 -18.09
CA ALA A 322 32.00 16.71 -17.40
C ALA A 322 31.90 16.82 -15.86
N THR A 323 31.28 17.89 -15.35
CA THR A 323 31.05 18.07 -13.91
C THR A 323 29.75 17.40 -13.44
N ALA A 324 28.66 17.59 -14.17
CA ALA A 324 27.33 17.14 -13.76
C ALA A 324 27.14 15.62 -13.87
N LEU A 325 27.61 15.00 -14.96
CA LEU A 325 27.39 13.58 -15.23
C LEU A 325 28.02 12.65 -14.16
N PRO A 326 29.29 12.81 -13.75
CA PRO A 326 29.89 11.93 -12.74
C PRO A 326 29.24 12.08 -11.36
N ARG A 327 28.90 13.31 -10.96
CA ARG A 327 28.22 13.59 -9.69
C ARG A 327 26.86 12.93 -9.64
N TYR A 328 26.08 13.11 -10.71
CA TYR A 328 24.78 12.47 -10.80
C TYR A 328 24.87 10.95 -10.88
N SER A 329 25.85 10.39 -11.60
CA SER A 329 26.05 8.94 -11.65
C SER A 329 26.27 8.33 -10.25
N ARG A 330 27.00 9.01 -9.37
CA ARG A 330 27.18 8.59 -7.96
C ARG A 330 25.88 8.72 -7.16
N LEU A 331 25.18 9.85 -7.31
CA LEU A 331 23.90 10.10 -6.63
C LEU A 331 22.82 9.09 -7.05
N ALA A 332 22.74 8.79 -8.35
CA ALA A 332 21.85 7.79 -8.92
C ALA A 332 22.17 6.38 -8.39
N ALA A 333 23.46 6.01 -8.33
CA ALA A 333 23.86 4.71 -7.76
C ALA A 333 23.47 4.58 -6.28
N GLY A 334 23.67 5.63 -5.47
CA GLY A 334 23.23 5.65 -4.07
C GLY A 334 21.71 5.57 -3.92
N SER A 335 20.97 6.29 -4.78
CA SER A 335 19.51 6.27 -4.81
C SER A 335 18.97 4.88 -5.19
N VAL A 336 19.55 4.24 -6.21
CA VAL A 336 19.20 2.88 -6.60
C VAL A 336 19.49 1.87 -5.49
N ALA A 337 20.65 1.97 -4.83
CA ALA A 337 20.96 1.11 -3.69
C ALA A 337 19.94 1.27 -2.55
N ALA A 338 19.56 2.52 -2.23
CA ALA A 338 18.52 2.80 -1.25
C ALA A 338 17.16 2.22 -1.67
N LEU A 339 16.77 2.34 -2.95
CA LEU A 339 15.53 1.75 -3.49
C LEU A 339 15.51 0.23 -3.37
N VAL A 340 16.64 -0.44 -3.64
CA VAL A 340 16.75 -1.90 -3.49
C VAL A 340 16.61 -2.29 -2.03
N VAL A 341 17.38 -1.68 -1.12
CA VAL A 341 17.34 -2.00 0.32
C VAL A 341 15.94 -1.76 0.90
N THR A 342 15.38 -0.57 0.69
CA THR A 342 14.05 -0.23 1.20
C THR A 342 12.94 -1.02 0.51
N GLY A 343 13.13 -1.42 -0.76
CA GLY A 343 12.20 -2.28 -1.48
C GLY A 343 12.18 -3.71 -0.95
N VAL A 344 13.34 -4.27 -0.58
CA VAL A 344 13.43 -5.57 0.08
C VAL A 344 12.74 -5.53 1.44
N VAL A 345 13.03 -4.52 2.26
CA VAL A 345 12.39 -4.35 3.58
C VAL A 345 10.86 -4.24 3.46
N GLN A 346 10.36 -3.45 2.51
CA GLN A 346 8.92 -3.36 2.25
C GLN A 346 8.35 -4.69 1.74
N SER A 347 9.03 -5.38 0.82
CA SER A 347 8.55 -6.66 0.29
C SER A 347 8.42 -7.72 1.38
N VAL A 348 9.40 -7.83 2.28
CA VAL A 348 9.32 -8.75 3.42
C VAL A 348 8.13 -8.42 4.32
N ARG A 349 7.90 -7.13 4.60
CA ARG A 349 6.80 -6.68 5.45
C ARG A 349 5.43 -6.87 4.84
N GLU A 350 5.28 -6.72 3.53
CA GLU A 350 3.97 -6.76 2.86
C GLU A 350 3.62 -8.11 2.25
N VAL A 351 4.63 -8.96 1.93
CA VAL A 351 4.39 -10.28 1.33
C VAL A 351 4.14 -11.36 2.38
N GLY A 352 4.88 -11.35 3.48
CA GLY A 352 4.70 -12.31 4.59
C GLY A 352 5.23 -13.72 4.32
N SER A 353 4.93 -14.34 3.17
CA SER A 353 5.36 -15.70 2.81
C SER A 353 5.71 -15.87 1.32
N PRO A 354 6.57 -16.85 0.93
CA PRO A 354 6.86 -17.13 -0.47
C PRO A 354 5.64 -17.55 -1.29
N GLU A 355 4.67 -18.22 -0.67
CA GLU A 355 3.42 -18.60 -1.33
C GLU A 355 2.61 -17.36 -1.72
N ALA A 356 2.48 -16.40 -0.81
CA ALA A 356 1.77 -15.14 -1.05
C ALA A 356 2.34 -14.36 -2.25
N LEU A 357 3.61 -14.59 -2.62
CA LEU A 357 4.22 -14.00 -3.81
C LEU A 357 3.63 -14.52 -5.14
N VAL A 358 3.13 -15.76 -5.16
CA VAL A 358 2.64 -16.41 -6.39
C VAL A 358 1.14 -16.72 -6.35
N SER A 359 0.52 -16.70 -5.17
CA SER A 359 -0.92 -16.92 -5.00
C SER A 359 -1.75 -15.63 -5.00
N THR A 360 -1.12 -14.45 -4.91
CA THR A 360 -1.83 -13.16 -4.82
C THR A 360 -1.54 -12.24 -6.00
N THR A 361 -2.51 -11.36 -6.31
CA THR A 361 -2.33 -10.27 -7.30
C THR A 361 -1.18 -9.35 -6.93
N TYR A 362 -1.08 -8.96 -5.65
CA TYR A 362 0.02 -8.14 -5.13
C TYR A 362 1.38 -8.79 -5.42
N GLY A 363 1.50 -10.10 -5.16
CA GLY A 363 2.70 -10.88 -5.42
C GLY A 363 3.13 -10.86 -6.89
N TRP A 364 2.19 -11.12 -7.82
CA TRP A 364 2.47 -11.08 -9.25
C TRP A 364 2.87 -9.69 -9.76
N VAL A 365 2.20 -8.62 -9.29
CA VAL A 365 2.58 -7.25 -9.65
C VAL A 365 3.96 -6.90 -9.10
N LEU A 366 4.31 -7.37 -7.89
CA LEU A 366 5.65 -7.22 -7.32
C LEU A 366 6.70 -7.96 -8.15
N VAL A 367 6.45 -9.21 -8.55
CA VAL A 367 7.35 -9.98 -9.42
C VAL A 367 7.59 -9.24 -10.75
N ALA A 368 6.52 -8.75 -11.38
CA ALA A 368 6.64 -7.95 -12.61
C ALA A 368 7.50 -6.69 -12.40
N LYS A 369 7.30 -5.98 -11.28
CA LYS A 369 8.13 -4.83 -10.90
C LYS A 369 9.60 -5.22 -10.69
N LEU A 370 9.89 -6.33 -10.02
CA LEU A 370 11.25 -6.82 -9.78
C LEU A 370 11.96 -7.17 -11.09
N VAL A 371 11.29 -7.90 -12.00
CA VAL A 371 11.84 -8.23 -13.32
C VAL A 371 12.17 -6.96 -14.12
N LEU A 372 11.29 -5.97 -14.12
CA LEU A 372 11.52 -4.70 -14.80
C LEU A 372 12.66 -3.90 -14.20
N VAL A 373 12.77 -3.86 -12.87
CA VAL A 373 13.88 -3.20 -12.17
C VAL A 373 15.21 -3.91 -12.49
N LEU A 374 15.26 -5.24 -12.47
CA LEU A 374 16.46 -6.00 -12.84
C LEU A 374 16.87 -5.74 -14.30
N ALA A 375 15.91 -5.73 -15.23
CA ALA A 375 16.16 -5.40 -16.62
C ALA A 375 16.70 -3.97 -16.78
N LEU A 376 16.12 -3.01 -16.06
CA LEU A 376 16.60 -1.63 -16.04
C LEU A 376 18.04 -1.53 -15.51
N LEU A 377 18.35 -2.20 -14.41
CA LEU A 377 19.70 -2.21 -13.83
C LEU A 377 20.73 -2.86 -14.75
N ALA A 378 20.35 -3.92 -15.47
CA ALA A 378 21.20 -4.54 -16.49
C ALA A 378 21.50 -3.55 -17.63
N VAL A 379 20.48 -2.87 -18.16
CA VAL A 379 20.65 -1.86 -19.22
C VAL A 379 21.51 -0.68 -18.74
N ALA A 380 21.25 -0.17 -17.53
CA ALA A 380 22.03 0.91 -16.92
C ALA A 380 23.47 0.49 -16.63
N GLY A 381 23.71 -0.77 -16.26
CA GLY A 381 25.04 -1.33 -16.06
C GLY A 381 25.83 -1.38 -17.36
N VAL A 382 25.22 -1.89 -18.43
CA VAL A 382 25.83 -1.94 -19.78
C VAL A 382 26.10 -0.52 -20.30
N SER A 383 25.16 0.42 -20.15
CA SER A 383 25.35 1.81 -20.57
C SER A 383 26.50 2.47 -19.81
N ARG A 384 26.60 2.23 -18.50
CA ARG A 384 27.68 2.75 -17.66
C ARG A 384 29.05 2.19 -18.04
N VAL A 385 29.17 0.89 -18.27
CA VAL A 385 30.44 0.25 -18.68
C VAL A 385 30.88 0.78 -20.05
N TRP A 386 29.95 0.90 -21.00
CA TRP A 386 30.23 1.45 -22.33
C TRP A 386 30.71 2.90 -22.26
N VAL A 387 30.07 3.74 -21.42
CA VAL A 387 30.48 5.13 -21.19
C VAL A 387 31.86 5.21 -20.54
N GLN A 388 32.15 4.39 -19.53
CA GLN A 388 33.45 4.36 -18.87
C GLN A 388 34.59 3.90 -19.80
N GLN A 389 34.29 2.98 -20.73
CA GLN A 389 35.24 2.51 -21.73
C GLN A 389 35.53 3.56 -22.81
N ARG A 390 34.54 4.38 -23.20
CA ARG A 390 34.69 5.41 -24.25
C ARG A 390 35.17 6.77 -23.75
N LEU A 391 34.83 7.16 -22.51
CA LEU A 391 35.29 8.41 -21.90
C LEU A 391 36.68 8.31 -21.25
N GLY A 392 37.36 7.16 -21.34
CA GLY A 392 38.74 7.02 -20.88
C GLY A 392 38.93 7.42 -19.41
N ALA A 393 38.14 6.88 -18.49
CA ALA A 393 38.41 7.12 -17.07
C ALA A 393 39.82 6.57 -16.72
N PRO A 394 40.73 7.38 -16.14
CA PRO A 394 41.99 6.86 -15.61
C PRO A 394 41.65 5.80 -14.58
N ARG A 395 42.03 4.55 -14.82
CA ARG A 395 41.83 3.45 -13.87
C ARG A 395 42.57 3.82 -12.58
N PRO A 396 41.89 4.06 -11.44
CA PRO A 396 42.58 4.17 -10.17
C PRO A 396 42.97 2.74 -9.78
N GLY A 397 44.28 2.43 -9.77
CA GLY A 397 44.77 1.21 -9.15
C GLY A 397 45.36 0.13 -10.06
N ARG A 398 45.99 0.49 -11.19
CA ARG A 398 47.13 -0.30 -11.65
C ARG A 398 48.37 0.56 -11.53
N ARG A 399 49.07 0.43 -10.40
CA ARG A 399 50.51 0.70 -10.33
C ARG A 399 51.12 -0.13 -11.47
N ARG A 400 51.27 0.48 -12.64
CA ARG A 400 52.24 0.03 -13.62
C ARG A 400 53.57 0.36 -12.95
N VAL A 401 54.11 -0.62 -12.22
CA VAL A 401 55.55 -0.72 -12.04
C VAL A 401 56.07 -0.93 -13.45
N VAL A 402 56.36 0.17 -14.12
CA VAL A 402 57.11 0.15 -15.36
C VAL A 402 58.39 0.87 -15.02
N ALA A 403 59.43 0.08 -14.83
CA ALA A 403 60.78 0.49 -15.11
C ALA A 403 60.82 1.07 -16.52
N HIS A 404 60.68 2.39 -16.65
CA HIS A 404 61.19 3.17 -17.76
C HIS A 404 61.52 4.56 -17.22
N ALA A 405 62.64 4.61 -16.49
CA ALA A 405 63.29 5.84 -16.05
C ALA A 405 64.09 6.52 -17.20
N PHE A 406 63.82 6.19 -18.46
CA PHE A 406 64.53 6.76 -19.62
C PHE A 406 63.59 6.85 -20.83
N SER A 407 62.67 7.81 -20.81
CA SER A 407 62.08 8.53 -21.98
C SER A 407 60.97 9.48 -21.52
N ALA A 408 61.22 10.20 -20.42
CA ALA A 408 60.32 11.23 -19.92
C ALA A 408 60.83 12.61 -20.34
N GLU A 409 60.88 12.85 -21.65
CA GLU A 409 60.90 14.21 -22.18
C GLU A 409 59.90 14.24 -23.34
N GLN A 410 58.90 15.12 -23.19
CA GLN A 410 57.85 15.47 -24.17
C GLN A 410 56.71 14.45 -24.35
N SER A 411 55.78 14.38 -23.39
CA SER A 411 54.37 14.43 -23.83
C SER A 411 54.13 15.87 -24.27
N SER A 412 54.08 16.12 -25.58
CA SER A 412 53.88 17.47 -26.10
C SER A 412 52.55 18.02 -25.57
N ALA A 413 52.48 19.33 -25.33
CA ALA A 413 51.23 20.00 -24.95
C ALA A 413 50.08 19.65 -25.93
N GLU A 414 50.43 19.37 -27.19
CA GLU A 414 49.52 18.90 -28.25
C GLU A 414 48.91 17.51 -27.99
N GLU A 415 49.61 16.55 -27.36
CA GLU A 415 49.02 15.23 -27.06
C GLU A 415 48.01 15.31 -25.92
N VAL A 416 48.28 16.14 -24.91
CA VAL A 416 47.35 16.42 -23.81
C VAL A 416 46.14 17.19 -24.34
N ASP A 417 46.36 18.18 -25.20
CA ASP A 417 45.30 18.98 -25.81
C ASP A 417 44.48 18.14 -26.81
N ALA A 418 45.08 17.25 -27.59
CA ALA A 418 44.38 16.33 -28.49
C ALA A 418 43.59 15.23 -27.73
N ALA A 419 44.02 14.84 -26.53
CA ALA A 419 43.27 13.94 -25.65
C ALA A 419 42.11 14.67 -24.95
N ALA A 420 42.32 15.93 -24.57
CA ALA A 420 41.28 16.81 -24.05
C ALA A 420 40.22 17.11 -25.12
N GLN A 421 40.63 17.49 -26.33
CA GLN A 421 39.77 17.71 -27.49
C GLN A 421 39.05 16.44 -27.93
N ARG A 422 39.68 15.25 -27.87
CA ARG A 422 38.99 13.97 -28.11
C ARG A 422 37.94 13.67 -27.04
N SER A 423 38.25 13.92 -25.77
CA SER A 423 37.29 13.77 -24.68
C SER A 423 36.14 14.76 -24.81
N GLU A 424 36.42 15.99 -25.22
CA GLU A 424 35.45 17.05 -25.47
C GLU A 424 34.57 16.73 -26.69
N ALA A 425 35.15 16.19 -27.76
CA ALA A 425 34.42 15.71 -28.93
C ALA A 425 33.53 14.50 -28.61
N VAL A 426 33.99 13.56 -27.78
CA VAL A 426 33.17 12.42 -27.32
C VAL A 426 32.05 12.87 -26.36
N VAL A 427 32.30 13.86 -25.50
CA VAL A 427 31.27 14.49 -24.66
C VAL A 427 30.25 15.28 -25.49
N SER A 428 30.66 15.80 -26.65
CA SER A 428 29.78 16.55 -27.56
C SER A 428 28.77 15.68 -28.32
N ASP A 429 29.08 14.39 -28.58
CA ASP A 429 28.11 13.44 -29.16
C ASP A 429 27.20 12.85 -28.08
N THR A 430 26.20 13.63 -27.69
CA THR A 430 25.21 13.27 -26.66
C THR A 430 24.11 12.33 -27.18
N ALA A 431 24.03 12.07 -28.49
CA ALA A 431 22.94 11.32 -29.10
C ALA A 431 22.78 9.87 -28.58
N PRO A 432 23.83 9.03 -28.51
CA PRO A 432 23.71 7.68 -27.95
C PRO A 432 23.37 7.69 -26.46
N PHE A 433 23.95 8.61 -25.70
CA PHE A 433 23.66 8.77 -24.27
C PHE A 433 22.20 9.17 -24.03
N ARG A 434 21.69 10.11 -24.82
CA ARG A 434 20.29 10.55 -24.77
C ARG A 434 19.31 9.40 -25.08
N ARG A 435 19.65 8.47 -25.98
CA ARG A 435 18.82 7.29 -26.27
C ARG A 435 18.78 6.31 -25.09
N SER A 436 19.91 6.10 -24.40
CA SER A 436 19.96 5.29 -23.17
C SER A 436 19.10 5.90 -22.08
N VAL A 437 19.31 7.18 -21.78
CA VAL A 437 18.55 7.89 -20.73
C VAL A 437 17.04 7.90 -21.05
N LEU A 438 16.65 8.03 -22.33
CA LEU A 438 15.24 7.96 -22.71
C LEU A 438 14.63 6.59 -22.44
N LEU A 439 15.37 5.51 -22.69
CA LEU A 439 14.92 4.15 -22.34
C LEU A 439 14.79 3.98 -20.82
N GLU A 440 15.77 4.46 -20.06
CA GLU A 440 15.75 4.43 -18.60
C GLU A 440 14.54 5.18 -18.03
N VAL A 441 14.24 6.39 -18.54
CA VAL A 441 13.06 7.17 -18.16
C VAL A 441 11.76 6.46 -18.52
N ALA A 442 11.68 5.82 -19.69
CA ALA A 442 10.48 5.09 -20.11
C ALA A 442 10.20 3.88 -19.21
N VAL A 443 11.22 3.07 -18.91
CA VAL A 443 11.09 1.92 -18.01
C VAL A 443 10.81 2.38 -16.58
N ALA A 444 11.45 3.44 -16.11
CA ALA A 444 11.16 4.05 -14.83
C ALA A 444 9.69 4.51 -14.69
N ALA A 445 9.12 5.11 -15.73
CA ALA A 445 7.71 5.52 -15.74
C ALA A 445 6.77 4.30 -15.61
N VAL A 446 7.11 3.18 -16.25
CA VAL A 446 6.39 1.92 -16.11
C VAL A 446 6.51 1.35 -14.69
N VAL A 447 7.72 1.33 -14.12
CA VAL A 447 7.95 0.88 -12.73
C VAL A 447 7.18 1.75 -11.73
N LEU A 448 7.10 3.07 -11.96
CA LEU A 448 6.27 3.97 -11.17
C LEU A 448 4.78 3.65 -11.28
N ALA A 449 4.27 3.39 -12.50
CA ALA A 449 2.88 3.01 -12.70
C ALA A 449 2.54 1.72 -11.96
N LEU A 450 3.38 0.68 -12.08
CA LEU A 450 3.20 -0.57 -11.31
C LEU A 450 3.31 -0.34 -9.79
N SER A 451 4.17 0.58 -9.35
CA SER A 451 4.27 0.94 -7.94
C SER A 451 3.00 1.63 -7.43
N ALA A 452 2.38 2.49 -8.25
CA ALA A 452 1.10 3.13 -7.89
C ALA A 452 -0.03 2.09 -7.77
N VAL A 453 -0.03 1.05 -8.62
CA VAL A 453 -0.95 -0.09 -8.50
C VAL A 453 -0.71 -0.84 -7.20
N LEU A 454 0.54 -1.20 -6.88
CA LEU A 454 0.88 -1.89 -5.63
C LEU A 454 0.46 -1.11 -4.38
N VAL A 455 0.59 0.22 -4.39
CA VAL A 455 0.17 1.08 -3.26
C VAL A 455 -1.35 1.11 -3.09
N GLY A 456 -2.12 0.83 -4.14
CA GLY A 456 -3.59 0.71 -4.08
C GLY A 456 -4.08 -0.74 -4.03
N THR A 457 -3.18 -1.72 -3.96
CA THR A 457 -3.54 -3.14 -3.84
C THR A 457 -3.22 -3.59 -2.43
N PRO A 458 -4.12 -4.31 -1.74
CA PRO A 458 -3.81 -4.87 -0.44
C PRO A 458 -2.50 -5.67 -0.39
N PRO A 459 -1.73 -5.60 0.71
CA PRO A 459 -0.54 -6.41 0.91
C PRO A 459 -0.84 -7.90 0.74
N ALA A 460 0.07 -8.66 0.10
CA ALA A 460 -0.15 -10.08 -0.14
C ALA A 460 -0.37 -10.89 1.14
N LYS A 461 0.28 -10.52 2.26
CA LYS A 461 0.05 -11.18 3.56
C LYS A 461 -1.41 -11.12 4.02
N ALA A 462 -2.11 -10.01 3.74
CA ALA A 462 -3.51 -9.82 4.14
C ALA A 462 -4.44 -10.67 3.26
N ALA A 463 -4.05 -10.92 2.01
CA ALA A 463 -4.83 -11.77 1.11
C ALA A 463 -4.71 -13.28 1.39
N VAL A 464 -3.71 -13.70 2.17
CA VAL A 464 -3.43 -15.12 2.46
C VAL A 464 -3.74 -15.49 3.92
N ALA A 465 -3.62 -14.53 4.84
CA ALA A 465 -4.01 -14.71 6.23
C ALA A 465 -5.40 -14.09 6.44
N GLN A 466 -6.44 -14.89 6.21
CA GLN A 466 -7.83 -14.52 6.42
C GLN A 466 -8.33 -15.26 7.67
N PRO A 467 -8.98 -14.57 8.64
CA PRO A 467 -9.52 -15.24 9.80
C PRO A 467 -10.54 -16.30 9.38
N VAL A 468 -10.58 -17.41 10.13
CA VAL A 468 -11.59 -18.45 9.95
C VAL A 468 -12.72 -18.16 10.90
N ASP A 469 -13.81 -17.63 10.35
CA ASP A 469 -15.05 -17.37 11.07
C ASP A 469 -16.16 -18.27 10.57
N VAL A 470 -16.55 -19.25 11.39
CA VAL A 470 -17.58 -20.23 11.04
C VAL A 470 -18.50 -20.49 12.22
N THR A 471 -19.79 -20.66 11.92
CA THR A 471 -20.77 -21.19 12.88
C THR A 471 -21.09 -22.63 12.48
N LEU A 472 -20.83 -23.56 13.39
CA LEU A 472 -20.95 -25.00 13.15
C LEU A 472 -22.06 -25.59 14.03
N PRO A 473 -22.97 -26.40 13.47
CA PRO A 473 -23.97 -27.12 14.27
C PRO A 473 -23.29 -28.15 15.17
N LEU A 474 -23.66 -28.19 16.45
CA LEU A 474 -23.16 -29.17 17.41
C LEU A 474 -23.95 -30.47 17.30
N GLN A 475 -23.25 -31.56 16.99
CA GLN A 475 -23.87 -32.87 16.76
C GLN A 475 -23.74 -33.78 17.99
N SER A 476 -24.83 -34.49 18.30
CA SER A 476 -24.91 -35.56 19.29
C SER A 476 -25.32 -36.88 18.61
N ALA A 477 -25.38 -37.98 19.38
CA ALA A 477 -25.93 -39.25 18.91
C ALA A 477 -27.45 -39.20 18.60
N THR A 478 -28.17 -38.20 19.12
CA THR A 478 -29.63 -38.06 19.01
C THR A 478 -30.08 -36.91 18.10
N GLY A 479 -29.17 -36.06 17.63
CA GLY A 479 -29.48 -34.95 16.73
C GLY A 479 -28.52 -33.76 16.87
N THR A 480 -28.95 -32.60 16.41
CA THR A 480 -28.22 -31.33 16.56
C THR A 480 -28.72 -30.60 17.80
N ASP A 481 -27.83 -30.19 18.68
CA ASP A 481 -28.18 -29.48 19.92
C ASP A 481 -27.25 -28.27 20.09
N GLY A 482 -27.73 -27.12 19.62
CA GLY A 482 -26.97 -25.88 19.57
C GLY A 482 -25.93 -25.77 18.47
N SER A 483 -25.07 -24.75 18.58
CA SER A 483 -24.01 -24.47 17.63
C SER A 483 -22.78 -23.88 18.31
N VAL A 484 -21.65 -23.92 17.62
CA VAL A 484 -20.41 -23.28 18.07
C VAL A 484 -19.93 -22.34 16.99
N GLN A 485 -19.67 -21.09 17.36
CA GLN A 485 -18.98 -20.15 16.51
C GLN A 485 -17.49 -20.17 16.85
N LEU A 486 -16.68 -20.31 15.81
CA LEU A 486 -15.23 -20.33 15.90
C LEU A 486 -14.70 -19.15 15.10
N SER A 487 -13.84 -18.35 15.74
CA SER A 487 -13.02 -17.34 15.08
C SER A 487 -11.55 -17.69 15.32
N LEU A 488 -10.79 -17.97 14.27
CA LEU A 488 -9.37 -18.24 14.36
C LEU A 488 -8.61 -17.21 13.54
N ASP A 489 -7.90 -16.31 14.22
CA ASP A 489 -7.14 -15.23 13.62
C ASP A 489 -5.62 -15.40 13.84
N PRO A 490 -4.76 -15.23 12.83
CA PRO A 490 -5.07 -14.93 11.42
C PRO A 490 -5.05 -16.19 10.51
N ALA A 491 -5.34 -17.36 11.09
CA ALA A 491 -5.33 -18.69 10.44
C ALA A 491 -4.07 -18.98 9.61
N ARG A 492 -2.88 -18.75 10.19
CA ARG A 492 -1.57 -18.94 9.55
C ARG A 492 -0.64 -19.88 10.35
N PRO A 493 0.46 -20.37 9.76
CA PRO A 493 1.48 -21.06 10.53
C PRO A 493 2.08 -20.15 11.61
N GLY A 494 2.19 -20.64 12.84
CA GLY A 494 2.66 -19.93 14.02
C GLY A 494 1.55 -19.68 15.03
N ALA A 495 1.65 -18.56 15.75
CA ALA A 495 0.68 -18.16 16.75
C ALA A 495 -0.60 -17.62 16.09
N ASN A 496 -1.73 -18.14 16.55
CA ASN A 496 -3.08 -17.70 16.24
C ASN A 496 -3.85 -17.55 17.55
N VAL A 497 -4.91 -16.77 17.54
CA VAL A 497 -5.86 -16.65 18.64
C VAL A 497 -7.16 -17.29 18.17
N LEU A 498 -7.67 -18.23 18.97
CA LEU A 498 -8.94 -18.90 18.74
C LEU A 498 -9.97 -18.34 19.74
N HIS A 499 -11.06 -17.79 19.22
CA HIS A 499 -12.27 -17.52 19.99
C HIS A 499 -13.30 -18.61 19.72
N VAL A 500 -13.97 -19.04 20.78
CA VAL A 500 -15.02 -20.04 20.75
C VAL A 500 -16.23 -19.50 21.48
N TYR A 501 -17.35 -19.37 20.77
CA TYR A 501 -18.63 -18.98 21.35
C TYR A 501 -19.58 -20.17 21.27
N LEU A 502 -20.07 -20.62 22.42
CA LEU A 502 -21.04 -21.70 22.49
C LEU A 502 -22.45 -21.12 22.47
N LEU A 503 -23.28 -21.62 21.56
CA LEU A 503 -24.68 -21.25 21.43
C LEU A 503 -25.54 -22.50 21.67
N ASP A 504 -26.62 -22.37 22.44
CA ASP A 504 -27.58 -23.46 22.62
C ASP A 504 -28.49 -23.66 21.39
N ALA A 505 -29.45 -24.60 21.47
CA ALA A 505 -30.39 -24.87 20.39
C ALA A 505 -31.29 -23.68 19.99
N THR A 506 -31.38 -22.66 20.85
CA THR A 506 -32.11 -21.42 20.59
C THR A 506 -31.22 -20.31 20.01
N GLY A 507 -29.90 -20.51 19.97
CA GLY A 507 -28.93 -19.54 19.49
C GLY A 507 -28.45 -18.56 20.57
N GLN A 508 -28.76 -18.79 21.84
CA GLN A 508 -28.28 -17.98 22.97
C GLN A 508 -26.92 -18.46 23.47
N LEU A 509 -26.11 -17.55 24.02
CA LEU A 509 -24.81 -17.90 24.62
C LEU A 509 -24.99 -18.84 25.81
N ALA A 510 -24.38 -20.03 25.72
CA ALA A 510 -24.50 -21.08 26.72
C ALA A 510 -23.14 -21.39 27.37
N GLN A 511 -23.15 -21.73 28.67
CA GLN A 511 -21.94 -22.11 29.40
C GLN A 511 -21.77 -23.64 29.43
N PRO A 512 -20.66 -24.18 28.90
CA PRO A 512 -20.40 -25.61 28.97
C PRO A 512 -19.85 -26.04 30.33
N GLN A 513 -20.05 -27.32 30.70
CA GLN A 513 -19.33 -27.95 31.82
C GLN A 513 -17.85 -28.14 31.49
N SER A 514 -17.54 -28.52 30.24
CA SER A 514 -16.17 -28.52 29.73
C SER A 514 -16.13 -28.32 28.22
N LEU A 515 -15.12 -27.60 27.74
CA LEU A 515 -14.89 -27.31 26.33
C LEU A 515 -13.47 -27.74 25.96
N ARG A 516 -13.33 -28.53 24.90
CA ARG A 516 -12.04 -28.95 24.36
C ARG A 516 -11.99 -28.65 22.88
N VAL A 517 -10.91 -28.01 22.42
CA VAL A 517 -10.68 -27.77 21.00
C VAL A 517 -9.36 -28.41 20.59
N THR A 518 -9.40 -29.17 19.50
CA THR A 518 -8.23 -29.79 18.89
C THR A 518 -8.05 -29.38 17.44
N LEU A 519 -6.79 -29.29 17.01
CA LEU A 519 -6.38 -29.02 15.65
C LEU A 519 -5.64 -30.23 15.07
N THR A 520 -6.00 -30.64 13.85
CA THR A 520 -5.41 -31.81 13.19
C THR A 520 -5.13 -31.51 11.72
N GLU A 521 -4.00 -31.97 11.20
CA GLU A 521 -3.65 -31.89 9.77
C GLU A 521 -3.36 -33.32 9.30
N ALA A 522 -4.23 -33.85 8.45
CA ALA A 522 -4.24 -35.27 8.13
C ALA A 522 -3.10 -35.68 7.20
N ASP A 523 -2.75 -34.82 6.24
CA ASP A 523 -1.78 -35.14 5.18
C ASP A 523 -0.34 -35.22 5.72
N GLN A 524 -0.02 -34.39 6.69
CA GLN A 524 1.26 -34.35 7.40
C GLN A 524 1.25 -35.14 8.71
N GLN A 525 0.12 -35.78 9.04
CA GLN A 525 -0.07 -36.58 10.25
C GLN A 525 0.23 -35.77 11.54
N ILE A 526 -0.22 -34.52 11.59
CA ILE A 526 -0.01 -33.62 12.73
C ILE A 526 -1.28 -33.55 13.58
N GLY A 527 -1.12 -33.66 14.90
CA GLY A 527 -2.20 -33.54 15.88
C GLY A 527 -2.71 -34.88 16.45
N PRO A 528 -3.77 -34.85 17.27
CA PRO A 528 -4.53 -33.67 17.67
C PRO A 528 -3.71 -32.74 18.58
N LEU A 529 -3.62 -31.47 18.21
CA LEU A 529 -3.02 -30.41 19.02
C LEU A 529 -4.12 -29.79 19.88
N ASP A 530 -4.01 -29.90 21.20
CA ASP A 530 -4.95 -29.27 22.13
C ASP A 530 -4.73 -27.75 22.18
N VAL A 531 -5.81 -26.99 22.05
CA VAL A 531 -5.83 -25.54 22.27
C VAL A 531 -6.26 -25.28 23.71
N ALA A 532 -5.39 -24.67 24.51
CA ALA A 532 -5.69 -24.34 25.89
C ALA A 532 -6.63 -23.12 25.94
N LEU A 533 -7.90 -23.37 26.26
CA LEU A 533 -8.92 -22.33 26.34
C LEU A 533 -9.04 -21.75 27.75
N GLN A 534 -9.24 -20.44 27.82
CA GLN A 534 -9.53 -19.67 29.02
C GLN A 534 -10.91 -19.01 28.88
N PRO A 535 -11.76 -19.03 29.93
CA PRO A 535 -13.01 -18.30 29.92
C PRO A 535 -12.77 -16.80 29.75
N ALA A 536 -13.43 -16.19 28.75
CA ALA A 536 -13.35 -14.75 28.47
C ALA A 536 -14.69 -14.03 28.73
N GLY A 537 -15.80 -14.77 28.85
CA GLY A 537 -17.12 -14.24 29.19
C GLY A 537 -18.22 -15.32 29.20
N PRO A 538 -19.49 -14.95 29.39
CA PRO A 538 -20.63 -15.85 29.23
C PRO A 538 -20.61 -16.57 27.86
N GLY A 539 -20.45 -17.90 27.86
CA GLY A 539 -20.40 -18.72 26.64
C GLY A 539 -19.23 -18.44 25.70
N HIS A 540 -18.24 -17.64 26.12
CA HIS A 540 -17.08 -17.25 25.32
C HIS A 540 -15.79 -17.73 25.97
N SER A 541 -14.97 -18.44 25.19
CA SER A 541 -13.62 -18.84 25.56
C SER A 541 -12.61 -18.40 24.51
N ILE A 542 -11.40 -18.07 24.96
CA ILE A 542 -10.28 -17.66 24.11
C ILE A 542 -9.08 -18.56 24.37
N GLY A 543 -8.29 -18.88 23.36
CA GLY A 543 -7.05 -19.63 23.54
C GLY A 543 -6.02 -19.39 22.45
N ASP A 544 -4.74 -19.52 22.81
CA ASP A 544 -3.64 -19.44 21.87
C ASP A 544 -3.52 -20.76 21.09
N ALA A 545 -3.70 -20.69 19.78
CA ALA A 545 -3.58 -21.81 18.85
C ALA A 545 -2.26 -21.73 18.07
N ALA A 546 -1.30 -22.59 18.40
CA ALA A 546 -0.04 -22.69 17.68
C ALA A 546 -0.16 -23.71 16.53
N ILE A 547 -0.22 -23.22 15.28
CA ILE A 547 -0.33 -24.07 14.09
C ILE A 547 1.06 -24.27 13.48
N PRO A 548 1.65 -25.47 13.48
CA PRO A 548 3.05 -25.66 13.12
C PRO A 548 3.38 -25.40 11.64
N THR A 549 2.48 -25.75 10.73
CA THR A 549 2.73 -25.75 9.28
C THR A 549 1.50 -25.31 8.48
N ALA A 550 1.73 -24.86 7.25
CA ALA A 550 0.66 -24.67 6.26
C ALA A 550 0.07 -26.03 5.86
N GLY A 551 -1.21 -26.07 5.50
CA GLY A 551 -1.94 -27.31 5.20
C GLY A 551 -3.45 -27.14 5.32
N THR A 552 -4.19 -28.24 5.19
CA THR A 552 -5.64 -28.22 5.44
C THR A 552 -5.90 -28.71 6.86
N TRP A 553 -6.18 -27.77 7.75
CA TRP A 553 -6.38 -28.04 9.16
C TRP A 553 -7.83 -28.32 9.47
N THR A 554 -8.08 -29.32 10.30
CA THR A 554 -9.39 -29.63 10.87
C THR A 554 -9.41 -29.13 12.31
N VAL A 555 -10.31 -28.19 12.62
CA VAL A 555 -10.64 -27.85 14.01
C VAL A 555 -11.80 -28.74 14.45
N THR A 556 -11.65 -29.38 15.61
CA THR A 556 -12.70 -30.16 16.25
C THR A 556 -12.98 -29.57 17.62
N VAL A 557 -14.24 -29.21 17.85
CA VAL A 557 -14.75 -28.73 19.13
C VAL A 557 -15.53 -29.86 19.77
N SER A 558 -15.12 -30.27 20.97
CA SER A 558 -15.86 -31.19 21.83
C SER A 558 -16.42 -30.41 23.01
N VAL A 559 -17.74 -30.37 23.12
CA VAL A 559 -18.47 -29.66 24.17
C VAL A 559 -19.12 -30.69 25.08
N ARG A 560 -18.97 -30.52 26.38
CA ARG A 560 -19.75 -31.29 27.36
C ARG A 560 -20.66 -30.33 28.11
N LEU A 561 -21.97 -30.51 27.96
CA LEU A 561 -22.98 -29.66 28.61
C LEU A 561 -23.25 -30.12 30.04
N ASP A 562 -23.32 -31.44 30.25
CA ASP A 562 -23.56 -32.07 31.55
C ASP A 562 -22.87 -33.46 31.61
N GLU A 563 -23.10 -34.24 32.67
CA GLU A 563 -22.47 -35.55 32.86
C GLU A 563 -22.80 -36.57 31.74
N PHE A 564 -23.91 -36.40 31.03
CA PHE A 564 -24.46 -37.36 30.07
C PHE A 564 -24.45 -36.84 28.62
N THR A 565 -24.31 -35.52 28.41
CA THR A 565 -24.44 -34.87 27.10
C THR A 565 -23.09 -34.38 26.58
N ALA A 566 -22.58 -35.05 25.53
CA ALA A 566 -21.38 -34.66 24.78
C ALA A 566 -21.75 -34.36 23.32
N LEU A 567 -21.25 -33.22 22.84
CA LEU A 567 -21.50 -32.69 21.51
C LEU A 567 -20.19 -32.46 20.79
N THR A 568 -20.19 -32.60 19.46
CA THR A 568 -18.99 -32.35 18.65
C THR A 568 -19.35 -31.58 17.39
N ALA A 569 -18.47 -30.65 17.02
CA ALA A 569 -18.50 -29.96 15.74
C ALA A 569 -17.09 -29.97 15.15
N SER A 570 -16.98 -30.07 13.83
CA SER A 570 -15.70 -29.97 13.16
C SER A 570 -15.82 -29.26 11.81
N THR A 571 -14.77 -28.55 11.43
CA THR A 571 -14.64 -27.98 10.09
C THR A 571 -13.20 -28.05 9.63
N THR A 572 -13.01 -27.98 8.32
CA THR A 572 -11.70 -27.87 7.67
C THR A 572 -11.48 -26.47 7.15
N PHE A 573 -10.29 -25.92 7.35
CA PHE A 573 -9.88 -24.63 6.81
C PHE A 573 -8.45 -24.69 6.28
N PRO A 574 -8.13 -23.93 5.22
CA PRO A 574 -6.77 -23.82 4.73
C PRO A 574 -5.96 -22.91 5.65
N VAL A 575 -4.74 -23.33 5.96
CA VAL A 575 -3.69 -22.51 6.58
C VAL A 575 -2.58 -22.35 5.55
N ARG A 576 -2.21 -21.12 5.22
CA ARG A 576 -1.24 -20.79 4.15
C ARG A 576 -0.10 -19.90 4.63
#